data_AF-A0A3A1U474-F1
#
_entry.id   AF-A0A3A1U474-F1
#
_cell.length_a   1.000
_cell.length_b   1.000
_cell.length_c   1.000
_cell.angle_alpha   90.00
_cell.angle_beta   90.00
_cell.angle_gamma   90.00
#
_symmetry.space_group_name_H-M   'P 1'
#
loop_
_entity.id
_entity.type
_entity.pdbx_description
1 polymer ?
#
loop_
_entity_poly.entity_id
_entity_poly.type
_entity_poly.pdbx_seq_one_letter_code
_entity_poly.pdbx_strand_id
1 'polypeptide(L)' 'MTYRFDLVAVQGHLELAENAWEKIRFWLSEYQPAAEVILVGAPPSRIRVLALGAPAEVAPNLLSQVEALAGTGLRVEMLD' A
#
# COMPACT_ATOMS: atom_id res chain seq x y z
N MET A 1 -4.43 -12.22 -14.91
CA MET A 1 -3.44 -11.14 -15.08
C MET A 1 -3.15 -10.57 -13.70
N THR A 2 -1.92 -10.14 -13.46
CA THR A 2 -1.52 -9.46 -12.23
C THR A 2 -0.80 -8.19 -12.59
N TYR A 3 -0.85 -7.21 -11.71
CA TYR A 3 -0.09 -5.97 -11.84
C TYR A 3 0.48 -5.58 -10.49
N ARG A 4 1.50 -4.74 -10.51
CA ARG A 4 2.24 -4.35 -9.32
C ARG A 4 2.22 -2.84 -9.18
N PHE A 5 2.16 -2.38 -7.94
CA PHE A 5 2.38 -0.98 -7.62
C PHE A 5 2.97 -0.88 -6.22
N ASP A 6 3.75 0.18 -6.01
CA ASP A 6 4.26 0.56 -4.70
C ASP A 6 3.43 1.74 -4.19
N LEU A 7 3.04 1.70 -2.91
CA LEU A 7 2.61 2.87 -2.14
C LEU A 7 3.84 3.41 -1.43
N VAL A 8 4.38 4.52 -1.91
CA VAL A 8 5.66 5.08 -1.45
C VAL A 8 5.40 6.23 -0.50
N ALA A 9 6.07 6.21 0.67
CA ALA A 9 6.02 7.30 1.63
C ALA A 9 6.49 8.62 0.97
N VAL A 10 5.67 9.66 1.07
CA VAL A 10 6.02 10.99 0.57
C VAL A 10 7.16 11.60 1.40
N GLN A 11 7.29 11.21 2.67
CA GLN A 11 8.32 11.73 3.58
C GLN A 11 9.08 10.61 4.28
N GLY A 12 10.23 10.22 3.73
CA GLY A 12 11.20 9.34 4.39
C GLY A 12 10.73 7.89 4.51
N HIS A 13 9.97 7.58 5.57
CA HIS A 13 9.55 6.23 5.93
C HIS A 13 8.11 6.20 6.45
N LEU A 14 7.54 5.00 6.53
CA LEU A 14 6.22 4.75 7.10
C LEU A 14 6.30 4.78 8.63
N GLU A 15 5.38 5.50 9.27
CA GLU A 15 5.27 5.65 10.73
C GLU A 15 4.15 4.72 11.25
N LEU A 16 4.29 3.43 11.00
CA LEU A 16 3.27 2.43 11.32
C LEU A 16 3.08 2.30 12.84
N ALA A 17 1.88 2.63 13.32
CA ALA A 17 1.46 2.34 14.69
C ALA A 17 1.31 0.82 14.94
N GLU A 18 1.18 0.44 16.20
CA GLU A 18 0.91 -0.94 16.59
C GLU A 18 -0.35 -1.48 15.87
N ASN A 19 -0.23 -2.65 15.23
CA ASN A 19 -1.27 -3.28 14.40
C ASN A 19 -1.68 -2.51 13.12
N ALA A 20 -1.04 -1.38 12.78
CA ALA A 20 -1.36 -0.64 11.55
C ALA A 20 -1.06 -1.50 10.31
N TRP A 21 0.03 -2.25 10.32
CA TRP A 21 0.43 -3.11 9.21
C TRP A 21 -0.62 -4.18 8.87
N GLU A 22 -1.15 -4.86 9.88
CA GLU A 22 -2.14 -5.91 9.68
C GLU A 22 -3.43 -5.36 9.09
N LYS A 23 -3.84 -4.16 9.53
CA LYS A 23 -4.97 -3.44 8.95
C LYS A 23 -4.68 -3.06 7.50
N ILE A 24 -3.55 -2.43 7.20
CA ILE A 24 -3.18 -2.07 5.82
C ILE A 24 -3.25 -3.30 4.91
N ARG A 25 -2.67 -4.42 5.33
CA ARG A 25 -2.72 -5.68 4.58
C ARG A 25 -4.15 -6.16 4.36
N PHE A 26 -4.98 -6.17 5.40
CA PHE A 26 -6.39 -6.56 5.29
C PHE A 26 -7.16 -5.67 4.30
N TRP A 27 -7.05 -4.36 4.44
CA TRP A 27 -7.76 -3.40 3.60
C TRP A 27 -7.35 -3.50 2.13
N LEU A 28 -6.05 -3.64 1.86
CA LEU A 28 -5.56 -3.83 0.49
C LEU A 28 -6.03 -5.17 -0.08
N SER A 29 -5.96 -6.27 0.67
CA SER A 29 -6.45 -7.56 0.19
C SER A 29 -7.97 -7.59 -0.07
N GLU A 30 -8.76 -6.91 0.75
CA GLU A 30 -10.22 -6.91 0.64
C GLU A 30 -10.73 -5.98 -0.47
N TYR A 31 -10.23 -4.75 -0.52
CA TYR A 31 -10.79 -3.69 -1.38
C TYR A 31 -9.99 -3.46 -2.67
N GLN A 32 -8.79 -4.02 -2.78
CA GLN A 32 -7.94 -3.93 -3.95
C GLN A 32 -7.29 -5.29 -4.22
N PRO A 33 -8.02 -6.27 -4.79
CA PRO A 33 -7.79 -7.71 -4.66
C PRO A 33 -6.31 -8.11 -4.73
N ALA A 34 -5.62 -7.96 -3.59
CA ALA A 34 -4.18 -8.03 -3.51
C ALA A 34 -3.81 -9.46 -3.19
N ALA A 35 -3.11 -10.10 -4.11
CA ALA A 35 -2.53 -11.42 -3.91
C ALA A 35 -1.39 -11.39 -2.88
N GLU A 36 -0.64 -10.30 -2.84
CA GLU A 36 0.49 -10.13 -1.93
C GLU A 36 0.67 -8.65 -1.55
N VAL A 37 0.98 -8.41 -0.28
CA VAL A 37 1.26 -7.08 0.26
C VAL A 37 2.46 -7.18 1.21
N ILE A 38 3.56 -6.49 0.91
CA ILE A 38 4.79 -6.54 1.69
C ILE A 38 5.35 -5.15 2.00
N LEU A 39 6.06 -5.02 3.12
CA LEU A 39 6.84 -3.83 3.45
C LEU A 39 8.23 -3.94 2.82
N VAL A 40 8.72 -2.84 2.24
CA VAL A 40 10.05 -2.80 1.63
C VAL A 40 10.86 -1.63 2.22
N GLY A 41 12.11 -1.91 2.56
CA GLY A 41 13.05 -0.98 3.19
C GLY A 41 13.29 -1.28 4.68
N ALA A 42 14.36 -0.71 5.22
CA ALA A 42 14.70 -0.74 6.65
C ALA A 42 15.32 0.62 7.04
N PRO A 43 14.54 1.59 7.58
CA PRO A 43 13.10 1.52 7.90
C PRO A 43 12.20 1.40 6.65
N PRO A 44 10.98 0.86 6.78
CA PRO A 44 10.09 0.63 5.65
C PRO A 44 9.69 1.96 5.01
N SER A 45 9.93 2.11 3.70
CA SER A 45 9.64 3.34 2.94
C SER A 45 8.51 3.17 1.93
N ARG A 46 8.09 1.93 1.68
CA ARG A 46 7.04 1.62 0.72
C ARG A 46 6.31 0.33 1.07
N ILE A 47 5.05 0.26 0.63
CA ILE A 47 4.23 -0.95 0.64
C ILE A 47 4.13 -1.44 -0.80
N ARG A 48 4.64 -2.63 -1.08
CA ARG A 48 4.52 -3.25 -2.40
C ARG A 48 3.27 -4.11 -2.45
N VAL A 49 2.47 -3.90 -3.48
CA VAL A 49 1.21 -4.61 -3.72
C VAL A 49 1.27 -5.36 -5.03
N LEU A 50 1.00 -6.67 -4.99
CA LEU A 50 0.69 -7.48 -6.16
C LEU A 50 -0.82 -7.65 -6.22
N ALA A 51 -1.46 -7.00 -7.18
CA ALA A 51 -2.91 -7.04 -7.36
C ALA A 51 -3.31 -7.97 -8.50
N LEU A 52 -4.49 -8.57 -8.38
CA LEU A 52 -5.12 -9.40 -9.39
C LEU A 52 -5.98 -8.56 -10.34
N GLY A 53 -6.02 -8.95 -11.62
CA GLY A 53 -6.88 -8.33 -12.63
C GLY A 53 -6.13 -7.35 -13.54
N ALA A 54 -6.82 -6.29 -13.93
CA ALA A 54 -6.28 -5.22 -14.77
C ALA A 54 -5.77 -4.06 -13.89
N PRO A 55 -4.73 -3.33 -14.33
CA PRO A 55 -4.26 -2.12 -13.67
C PRO A 55 -5.44 -1.16 -13.41
N ALA A 56 -5.62 -0.77 -12.16
CA ALA A 56 -6.65 0.15 -11.74
C ALA A 56 -6.07 1.19 -10.78
N GLU A 57 -6.63 2.40 -10.79
CA GLU A 57 -6.33 3.39 -9.77
C GLU A 57 -6.79 2.88 -8.40
N VAL A 58 -5.97 3.11 -7.37
CA VAL A 58 -6.37 2.83 -5.99
C VAL A 58 -7.50 3.78 -5.62
N ALA A 59 -8.63 3.23 -5.17
CA ALA A 59 -9.77 4.03 -4.78
C ALA A 59 -9.35 5.11 -3.76
N PRO A 60 -9.72 6.40 -3.94
CA PRO A 60 -9.25 7.48 -3.08
C PRO A 60 -9.53 7.24 -1.59
N ASN A 61 -10.70 6.70 -1.26
CA ASN A 61 -11.05 6.35 0.12
C ASN A 61 -10.13 5.26 0.70
N LEU A 62 -9.76 4.25 -0.09
CA LEU A 62 -8.82 3.22 0.35
C LEU A 62 -7.43 3.85 0.57
N LEU A 63 -6.96 4.67 -0.37
CA LEU A 63 -5.67 5.36 -0.24
C LEU A 63 -5.61 6.21 1.03
N SER A 64 -6.61 7.06 1.28
CA SER A 64 -6.64 7.92 2.47
C SER A 64 -6.64 7.13 3.78
N GLN A 65 -7.27 5.95 3.81
CA GLN A 65 -7.24 5.09 4.99
C GLN A 65 -5.88 4.42 5.20
N VAL A 66 -5.24 4.00 4.11
CA VAL A 66 -3.88 3.46 4.18
C VAL A 66 -2.88 4.54 4.60
N GLU A 67 -3.02 5.78 4.10
CA GLU A 67 -2.21 6.94 4.53
C GLU A 67 -2.36 7.23 6.03
N ALA A 68 -3.60 7.23 6.54
CA ALA A 68 -3.87 7.43 7.96
C ALA A 68 -3.21 6.36 8.85
N LEU A 69 -3.18 5.11 8.39
CA LEU A 69 -2.50 4.01 9.08
C LEU A 69 -0.97 4.05 8.91
N ALA A 70 -0.49 4.56 7.77
CA ALA A 70 0.93 4.72 7.44
C ALA A 70 1.58 5.90 8.18
N GLY A 71 0.78 6.80 8.76
CA GLY A 71 1.27 8.01 9.45
C GLY A 71 1.89 9.05 8.51
N THR A 72 1.78 8.86 7.19
CA THR A 72 2.37 9.73 6.18
C THR A 72 1.57 9.68 4.89
N GLY A 73 1.72 10.69 4.04
CA GLY A 73 1.15 10.69 2.69
C GLY A 73 1.79 9.60 1.82
N LEU A 74 1.02 9.04 0.90
CA LEU A 74 1.46 7.96 0.02
C LEU A 74 1.28 8.34 -1.45
N ARG A 75 2.32 8.06 -2.24
CA ARG A 75 2.24 8.15 -3.70
C ARG A 75 2.13 6.75 -4.29
N VAL A 76 1.19 6.58 -5.22
CA VAL A 76 1.07 5.35 -6.01
C VAL A 76 2.09 5.38 -7.15
N GLU A 77 2.96 4.38 -7.20
CA GLU A 77 3.90 4.16 -8.29
C GLU A 77 3.60 2.81 -8.95
N MET A 78 3.11 2.84 -10.19
CA MET A 78 2.88 1.61 -10.95
C MET A 78 4.22 0.98 -11.32
N LEU A 79 4.31 -0.35 -11.22
CA LEU A 79 5.45 -1.14 -11.64
C LEU A 79 5.07 -1.96 -12.87
N ASP A 80 5.95 -1.98 -13.87
CA ASP A 80 5.79 -2.76 -15.12
C ASP A 80 5.69 -4.28 -14.87
#